data_AF-A0AAE8L2T3-F1
#
_entry.id   AF-A0AAE8L2T3-F1
#
_cell.length_a   1.000
_cell.length_b   1.000
_cell.length_c   1.000
_cell.angle_alpha   90.00
_cell.angle_beta   90.00
_cell.angle_gamma   90.00
#
_symmetry.space_group_name_H-M   'P 1'
#
loop_
_entity.id
_entity.type
_entity.pdbx_description
1 polymer ?
#
loop_
_entity_poly.entity_id
_entity_poly.type
_entity_poly.pdbx_seq_one_letter_code
_entity_poly.pdbx_strand_id
1 'polypeptide(L)'
;MIVSKRKKNRSVPSPSPKTKRIPQQLEPKSEIIFDFSYPNWVKSCSSKGKGFTNYLKDDNMYAEYITKILNQLIPKITREWSPQKNSDHQFRHCHEIPENDEAFSKYKVAIEELHGIDVEQLSLWQFGFIGPLRLICNFSGNRIFPLLIDYHHLGYSSEKYNQKDYKKYSFCPIEKYL
;
A
#
# COMPACT_ATOMS: atom_id res chain seq x y z
N MET A 1 47.09 -64.65 -32.85
CA MET A 1 46.57 -63.40 -33.44
C MET A 1 45.50 -62.84 -32.52
N ILE A 2 45.71 -61.64 -31.97
CA ILE A 2 44.76 -60.96 -31.07
C ILE A 2 43.91 -60.03 -31.93
N VAL A 3 42.59 -60.26 -31.99
CA VAL A 3 41.65 -59.35 -32.68
C VAL A 3 41.05 -58.39 -31.65
N SER A 4 41.40 -57.11 -31.79
CA SER A 4 40.92 -56.00 -30.97
C SER A 4 39.41 -55.77 -31.15
N LYS A 5 38.66 -55.75 -30.03
CA LYS A 5 37.24 -55.39 -30.02
C LYS A 5 37.10 -53.86 -30.07
N ARG A 6 36.52 -53.33 -31.15
CA ARG A 6 36.15 -51.90 -31.27
C ARG A 6 35.10 -51.53 -30.22
N LYS A 7 35.40 -50.54 -29.36
CA LYS A 7 34.43 -49.91 -28.45
C LYS A 7 33.38 -49.15 -29.27
N LYS A 8 32.09 -49.48 -29.08
CA LYS A 8 30.96 -48.69 -29.60
C LYS A 8 30.88 -47.36 -28.85
N ASN A 9 30.98 -46.24 -29.55
CA ASN A 9 30.69 -44.92 -29.00
C ASN A 9 29.21 -44.86 -28.58
N ARG A 10 28.95 -44.53 -27.32
CA ARG A 10 27.58 -44.23 -26.84
C ARG A 10 27.20 -42.82 -27.32
N SER A 11 26.02 -42.68 -27.91
CA SER A 11 25.45 -41.38 -28.27
C SER A 11 25.18 -40.58 -27.00
N VAL A 12 25.73 -39.37 -26.93
CA VAL A 12 25.43 -38.42 -25.86
C VAL A 12 23.98 -37.93 -26.03
N PRO A 13 23.13 -37.93 -24.98
CA PRO A 13 21.79 -37.38 -25.08
C PRO A 13 21.87 -35.89 -25.38
N SER A 14 21.08 -35.40 -26.34
CA SER A 14 20.96 -33.96 -26.58
C SER A 14 20.33 -33.27 -25.36
N PRO A 15 20.80 -32.06 -24.98
CA PRO A 15 20.20 -31.32 -23.88
C PRO A 15 18.75 -30.99 -24.22
N SER A 16 17.83 -31.38 -23.34
CA SER A 16 16.43 -31.03 -23.47
C SER A 16 16.26 -29.50 -23.44
N PRO A 17 15.38 -28.93 -24.29
CA PRO A 17 15.18 -27.51 -24.35
C PRO A 17 14.72 -27.01 -22.97
N LYS A 18 15.47 -26.06 -22.40
CA LYS A 18 15.10 -25.37 -21.16
C LYS A 18 13.80 -24.62 -21.42
N THR A 19 12.67 -25.20 -21.02
CA THR A 19 11.40 -24.47 -20.96
C THR A 19 11.64 -23.28 -20.04
N LYS A 20 11.57 -22.06 -20.58
CA LYS A 20 11.50 -20.85 -19.76
C LYS A 20 10.23 -21.01 -18.92
N ARG A 21 10.39 -21.47 -17.68
CA ARG A 21 9.30 -21.48 -16.70
C ARG A 21 8.97 -20.03 -16.42
N ILE A 22 8.00 -19.48 -17.14
CA ILE A 22 7.32 -18.26 -16.72
C ILE A 22 6.86 -18.54 -15.28
N PRO A 23 7.16 -17.67 -14.30
CA PRO A 23 6.65 -17.84 -12.95
C PRO A 23 5.14 -18.04 -13.05
N GLN A 24 4.67 -19.19 -12.59
CA GLN A 24 3.25 -19.46 -12.55
C GLN A 24 2.66 -18.39 -11.63
N GLN A 25 1.78 -17.54 -12.18
CA GLN A 25 1.11 -16.51 -11.40
C GLN A 25 0.39 -17.22 -10.28
N LEU A 26 0.78 -16.95 -9.03
CA LEU A 26 0.01 -17.40 -7.88
C LEU A 26 -1.35 -16.74 -8.03
N GLU A 27 -2.40 -17.53 -8.28
CA GLU A 27 -3.76 -17.01 -8.30
C GLU A 27 -3.99 -16.27 -6.97
N PRO A 28 -4.35 -14.98 -7.03
CA PRO A 28 -4.56 -14.22 -5.81
C PRO A 28 -5.69 -14.88 -5.02
N LYS A 29 -5.44 -15.17 -3.74
CA LYS A 29 -6.46 -15.77 -2.86
C LYS A 29 -7.64 -14.83 -2.59
N SER A 30 -7.53 -13.57 -2.97
CA SER A 30 -8.49 -12.51 -2.74
C SER A 30 -8.72 -11.76 -4.05
N GLU A 31 -9.98 -11.46 -4.37
CA GLU A 31 -10.38 -10.71 -5.56
C GLU A 31 -10.20 -9.19 -5.41
N ILE A 32 -9.41 -8.76 -4.42
CA ILE A 32 -9.19 -7.33 -4.14
C ILE A 32 -8.36 -6.69 -5.23
N ILE A 33 -8.87 -5.57 -5.75
CA ILE A 33 -8.23 -4.79 -6.80
C ILE A 33 -7.91 -3.40 -6.26
N PHE A 34 -6.65 -2.99 -6.38
CA PHE A 34 -6.27 -1.59 -6.16
C PHE A 34 -6.51 -0.79 -7.43
N ASP A 35 -7.26 0.30 -7.29
CA ASP A 35 -7.63 1.20 -8.38
C ASP A 35 -7.05 2.59 -8.09
N PHE A 36 -6.06 3.00 -8.88
CA PHE A 36 -5.30 4.24 -8.70
C PHE A 36 -5.86 5.41 -9.53
N SER A 37 -7.16 5.40 -9.82
CA SER A 37 -7.85 6.47 -10.55
C SER A 37 -7.84 7.83 -9.84
N TYR A 38 -7.51 7.88 -8.55
CA TYR A 38 -7.28 9.12 -7.79
C TYR A 38 -5.77 9.48 -7.79
N PRO A 39 -5.29 10.34 -8.69
CA PRO A 39 -3.84 10.54 -8.91
C PRO A 39 -3.13 11.20 -7.74
N ASN A 40 -3.85 11.95 -6.88
CA ASN A 40 -3.27 12.71 -5.78
C ASN A 40 -3.09 11.89 -4.49
N TRP A 41 -3.23 10.56 -4.52
CA TRP A 41 -3.16 9.72 -3.31
C TRP A 41 -1.80 9.71 -2.59
N VAL A 42 -0.71 10.10 -3.28
CA VAL A 42 0.62 10.33 -2.67
C VAL A 42 0.95 11.81 -2.49
N LYS A 43 0.02 12.72 -2.82
CA LYS A 43 0.22 14.16 -2.67
C LYS A 43 0.18 14.53 -1.19
N SER A 44 1.08 15.42 -0.79
CA SER A 44 1.05 16.00 0.55
C SER A 44 0.10 17.20 0.61
N CYS A 45 -0.57 17.33 1.75
CA CYS A 45 -1.46 18.41 2.11
C CYS A 45 -1.41 18.63 3.63
N SER A 46 -1.98 19.74 4.09
CA SER A 46 -2.25 19.96 5.50
C SER A 46 -3.62 20.58 5.66
N SER A 47 -4.50 19.90 6.40
CA SER A 47 -5.82 20.41 6.70
C SER A 47 -5.71 21.50 7.76
N LYS A 48 -5.70 22.75 7.28
CA LYS A 48 -5.68 23.95 8.13
C LYS A 48 -6.80 23.85 9.17
N GLY A 49 -6.43 23.96 10.45
CA GLY A 49 -7.39 23.93 11.57
C GLY A 49 -7.85 22.54 12.05
N LYS A 50 -7.49 21.44 11.38
CA LYS A 50 -7.80 20.06 11.82
C LYS A 50 -6.58 19.28 12.36
N GLY A 51 -5.41 19.92 12.36
CA GLY A 51 -4.21 19.36 12.99
C GLY A 51 -3.63 18.15 12.26
N PHE A 52 -3.96 17.96 10.97
CA PHE A 52 -3.43 16.89 10.15
C PHE A 52 -2.49 17.42 9.06
N THR A 53 -1.45 16.64 8.78
CA THR A 53 -0.51 16.85 7.70
C THR A 53 0.03 15.49 7.28
N ASN A 54 0.21 15.29 5.98
CA ASN A 54 0.99 14.16 5.45
C ASN A 54 2.21 14.65 4.68
N TYR A 55 2.70 15.86 4.96
CA TYR A 55 4.01 16.30 4.49
C TYR A 55 5.10 15.43 5.09
N LEU A 56 6.11 15.14 4.28
CA LEU A 56 7.25 14.33 4.68
C LEU A 56 8.43 15.25 5.02
N LYS A 57 9.41 14.69 5.74
CA LYS A 57 10.63 15.44 6.07
C LYS A 57 11.42 15.76 4.80
N ASP A 58 11.61 14.74 3.97
CA ASP A 58 12.50 14.75 2.82
C ASP A 58 12.20 13.55 1.91
N ASP A 59 12.96 13.45 0.83
CA ASP A 59 12.83 12.40 -0.17
C ASP A 59 13.16 10.99 0.37
N ASN A 60 14.12 10.87 1.29
CA ASN A 60 14.48 9.58 1.87
C ASN A 60 13.30 9.02 2.67
N MET A 61 12.59 9.87 3.41
CA MET A 61 11.38 9.49 4.14
C MET A 61 10.27 9.04 3.17
N TYR A 62 10.12 9.72 2.04
CA TYR A 62 9.19 9.28 0.98
C TYR A 62 9.56 7.90 0.43
N ALA A 63 10.81 7.73 0.00
CA ALA A 63 11.30 6.49 -0.59
C ALA A 63 11.10 5.29 0.36
N GLU A 64 11.37 5.48 1.65
CA GLU A 64 11.16 4.45 2.67
C GLU A 64 9.68 4.03 2.75
N TYR A 65 8.76 5.00 2.88
CA TYR A 65 7.35 4.69 3.06
C TYR A 65 6.67 4.17 1.80
N ILE A 66 6.95 4.75 0.63
CA ILE A 66 6.34 4.27 -0.61
C ILE A 66 6.84 2.85 -0.95
N THR A 67 8.11 2.55 -0.66
CA THR A 67 8.65 1.19 -0.80
C THR A 67 7.91 0.21 0.10
N LYS A 68 7.63 0.58 1.36
CA LYS A 68 6.83 -0.24 2.28
C LYS A 68 5.40 -0.44 1.78
N ILE A 69 4.75 0.60 1.25
CA ILE A 69 3.39 0.49 0.71
C ILE A 69 3.36 -0.51 -0.45
N LEU A 70 4.21 -0.30 -1.45
CA LEU A 70 4.18 -1.06 -2.70
C LEU A 70 4.67 -2.51 -2.54
N ASN A 71 5.63 -2.75 -1.64
CA ASN A 71 6.24 -4.09 -1.49
C ASN A 71 5.70 -4.90 -0.31
N GLN A 72 5.04 -4.27 0.66
CA GLN A 72 4.56 -4.95 1.86
C GLN A 72 3.06 -4.77 2.04
N LEU A 73 2.58 -3.53 2.14
CA LEU A 73 1.16 -3.25 2.46
C LEU A 73 0.22 -3.78 1.38
N ILE A 74 0.33 -3.26 0.16
CA ILE A 74 -0.55 -3.63 -0.96
C ILE A 74 -0.49 -5.13 -1.27
N PRO A 75 0.70 -5.76 -1.36
CA PRO A 75 0.77 -7.19 -1.62
C PRO A 75 0.15 -8.04 -0.51
N LYS A 76 0.29 -7.65 0.77
CA LYS A 76 -0.33 -8.39 1.89
C LYS A 76 -1.85 -8.29 1.85
N ILE A 77 -2.40 -7.09 1.61
CA ILE A 77 -3.86 -6.90 1.46
C ILE A 77 -4.38 -7.79 0.34
N THR A 78 -3.75 -7.70 -0.83
CA THR A 78 -4.17 -8.43 -2.05
C THR A 78 -4.09 -9.96 -1.89
N ARG A 79 -3.19 -10.48 -1.05
CA ARG A 79 -3.03 -11.94 -0.86
C ARG A 79 -3.82 -12.52 0.30
N GLU A 80 -4.04 -11.76 1.35
CA GLU A 80 -4.40 -12.32 2.66
C GLU A 80 -5.64 -11.67 3.28
N TRP A 81 -5.88 -10.39 3.00
CA TRP A 81 -6.97 -9.66 3.61
C TRP A 81 -8.31 -9.96 2.92
N SER A 82 -9.37 -10.01 3.73
CA SER A 82 -10.75 -9.97 3.27
C SER A 82 -11.59 -9.19 4.29
N PRO A 83 -12.65 -8.49 3.85
CA PRO A 83 -13.52 -7.71 4.75
C PRO A 83 -14.16 -8.54 5.87
N GLN A 84 -14.35 -9.84 5.66
CA GLN A 84 -14.94 -10.76 6.64
C GLN A 84 -13.95 -11.16 7.75
N LYS A 85 -12.66 -10.83 7.63
CA LYS A 85 -11.59 -11.20 8.58
C LYS A 85 -11.11 -10.04 9.44
N ASN A 86 -11.84 -8.94 9.49
CA ASN A 86 -11.39 -7.72 10.17
C ASN A 86 -11.25 -7.86 11.70
N SER A 87 -11.78 -8.92 12.29
CA SER A 87 -11.61 -9.25 13.72
C SER A 87 -10.26 -9.91 14.05
N ASP A 88 -9.48 -10.31 13.04
CA ASP A 88 -8.14 -10.85 13.26
C ASP A 88 -7.20 -9.74 13.76
N HIS A 89 -6.47 -10.01 14.84
CA HIS A 89 -5.48 -9.08 15.38
C HIS A 89 -4.44 -8.64 14.34
N GLN A 90 -4.14 -9.47 13.35
CA GLN A 90 -3.26 -9.13 12.23
C GLN A 90 -3.83 -7.99 11.37
N PHE A 91 -5.15 -7.88 11.28
CA PHE A 91 -5.86 -6.93 10.43
C PHE A 91 -6.61 -5.85 11.23
N ARG A 92 -6.26 -5.67 12.51
CA ARG A 92 -6.93 -4.72 13.42
C ARG A 92 -6.92 -3.25 12.97
N HIS A 93 -6.02 -2.86 12.05
CA HIS A 93 -5.95 -1.52 11.47
C HIS A 93 -6.34 -1.54 9.98
N CYS A 94 -7.11 -2.54 9.58
CA CYS A 94 -7.78 -2.66 8.29
C CYS A 94 -9.27 -2.68 8.53
N HIS A 95 -9.80 -1.49 8.78
CA HIS A 95 -11.19 -1.31 9.14
C HIS A 95 -11.72 0.00 8.55
N GLU A 96 -13.03 0.03 8.41
CA GLU A 96 -13.78 1.23 8.12
C GLU A 96 -13.55 2.28 9.20
N ILE A 97 -13.48 3.54 8.80
CA ILE A 97 -13.38 4.71 9.67
C ILE A 97 -14.80 5.27 9.77
N PRO A 98 -15.50 5.09 10.89
CA PRO A 98 -16.87 5.58 11.04
C PRO A 98 -16.94 7.11 10.91
N GLU A 99 -18.05 7.64 10.39
CA GLU A 99 -18.25 9.10 10.24
C GLU A 99 -18.13 9.87 11.55
N ASN A 100 -18.49 9.24 12.67
CA ASN A 100 -18.40 9.81 14.01
C ASN A 100 -17.00 9.68 14.66
N ASP A 101 -16.03 9.07 13.97
CA ASP A 101 -14.64 8.95 14.42
C ASP A 101 -13.88 10.28 14.19
N GLU A 102 -13.00 10.66 15.12
CA GLU A 102 -12.19 11.87 14.98
C GLU A 102 -11.30 11.84 13.72
N ALA A 103 -10.84 10.65 13.33
CA ALA A 103 -9.97 10.46 12.17
C ALA A 103 -10.72 10.77 10.87
N PHE A 104 -12.02 10.43 10.82
CA PHE A 104 -12.88 10.70 9.67
C PHE A 104 -12.90 12.19 9.35
N SER A 105 -13.15 13.03 10.37
CA SER A 105 -13.19 14.49 10.20
C SER A 105 -11.88 15.08 9.69
N LYS A 106 -10.73 14.51 10.07
CA LYS A 106 -9.41 14.98 9.61
C LYS A 106 -9.12 14.55 8.18
N TYR A 107 -9.39 13.29 7.86
CA TYR A 107 -9.17 12.73 6.54
C TYR A 107 -10.15 13.30 5.52
N LYS A 108 -11.41 13.50 5.88
CA LYS A 108 -12.42 14.14 5.04
C LYS A 108 -11.91 15.45 4.45
N VAL A 109 -11.49 16.39 5.31
CA VAL A 109 -10.99 17.70 4.87
C VAL A 109 -9.76 17.57 3.96
N ALA A 110 -8.83 16.66 4.29
CA ALA A 110 -7.64 16.44 3.48
C ALA A 110 -7.97 15.83 2.11
N ILE A 111 -8.88 14.86 2.05
CA ILE A 111 -9.32 14.20 0.81
C ILE A 111 -10.10 15.18 -0.07
N GLU A 112 -11.00 15.97 0.51
CA GLU A 112 -11.72 17.06 -0.18
C GLU A 112 -10.75 18.07 -0.80
N GLU A 113 -9.71 18.48 -0.07
CA GLU A 113 -8.67 19.39 -0.57
C GLU A 113 -7.83 18.76 -1.70
N LEU A 114 -7.52 17.47 -1.59
CA LEU A 114 -6.69 16.76 -2.56
C LEU A 114 -7.42 16.44 -3.87
N HIS A 115 -8.71 16.12 -3.80
CA HIS A 115 -9.46 15.52 -4.93
C HIS A 115 -10.69 16.32 -5.36
N GLY A 116 -11.20 17.24 -4.55
CA GLY A 116 -12.41 18.01 -4.85
C GLY A 116 -13.69 17.15 -4.89
N ILE A 117 -13.75 16.11 -4.07
CA ILE A 117 -14.87 15.15 -4.01
C ILE A 117 -15.59 15.22 -2.66
N ASP A 118 -16.87 14.85 -2.62
CA ASP A 118 -17.62 14.69 -1.38
C ASP A 118 -17.33 13.32 -0.74
N VAL A 119 -16.73 13.34 0.46
CA VAL A 119 -16.29 12.14 1.18
C VAL A 119 -17.44 11.46 1.94
N GLU A 120 -18.54 12.15 2.23
CA GLU A 120 -19.69 11.58 2.98
C GLU A 120 -20.39 10.46 2.20
N GLN A 121 -20.15 10.36 0.89
CA GLN A 121 -20.69 9.31 0.03
C GLN A 121 -19.76 8.09 -0.10
N LEU A 122 -18.60 8.10 0.57
CA LEU A 122 -17.57 7.06 0.46
C LEU A 122 -17.54 6.18 1.70
N SER A 123 -17.31 4.88 1.52
CA SER A 123 -16.93 4.00 2.63
C SER A 123 -15.44 4.18 2.85
N LEU A 124 -15.07 5.00 3.84
CA LEU A 124 -13.69 5.35 4.13
C LEU A 124 -13.03 4.27 5.00
N TRP A 125 -11.90 3.74 4.54
CA TRP A 125 -11.16 2.68 5.22
C TRP A 125 -9.72 3.12 5.48
N GLN A 126 -9.15 2.66 6.58
CA GLN A 126 -7.70 2.67 6.78
C GLN A 126 -7.13 1.28 6.58
N PHE A 127 -5.93 1.20 6.02
CA PHE A 127 -5.12 0.00 5.95
C PHE A 127 -3.73 0.27 6.54
N GLY A 128 -3.39 -0.43 7.62
CA GLY A 128 -2.09 -0.29 8.29
C GLY A 128 -1.56 -1.58 8.90
N PHE A 129 -0.33 -1.95 8.56
CA PHE A 129 0.41 -3.04 9.24
C PHE A 129 1.85 -2.67 9.59
N ILE A 130 2.31 -1.46 9.22
CA ILE A 130 3.72 -1.11 9.18
C ILE A 130 3.95 0.19 9.95
N GLY A 131 4.15 0.06 11.27
CA GLY A 131 4.39 1.20 12.15
C GLY A 131 3.28 2.25 12.06
N PRO A 132 3.61 3.55 11.88
CA PRO A 132 2.62 4.63 11.85
C PRO A 132 1.83 4.71 10.54
N LEU A 133 2.31 4.07 9.47
CA LEU A 133 1.75 4.27 8.14
C LEU A 133 0.31 3.75 8.03
N ARG A 134 -0.59 4.60 7.52
CA ARG A 134 -1.96 4.24 7.12
C ARG A 134 -2.18 4.65 5.67
N LEU A 135 -2.64 3.71 4.86
CA LEU A 135 -3.21 4.02 3.55
C LEU A 135 -4.71 4.23 3.74
N ILE A 136 -5.20 5.42 3.42
CA ILE A 136 -6.61 5.78 3.56
C ILE A 136 -7.26 5.68 2.20
N CYS A 137 -8.36 4.94 2.11
CA CYS A 137 -8.98 4.55 0.86
C CYS A 137 -10.50 4.67 0.92
N ASN A 138 -11.14 4.78 -0.24
CA ASN A 138 -12.51 4.32 -0.40
C ASN A 138 -12.50 2.82 -0.70
N PHE A 139 -13.37 2.04 -0.07
CA PHE A 139 -13.57 0.63 -0.38
C PHE A 139 -14.99 0.39 -0.91
N SER A 140 -15.10 -0.10 -2.14
CA SER A 140 -16.40 -0.33 -2.79
C SER A 140 -16.40 -1.62 -3.59
N GLY A 141 -17.33 -2.52 -3.27
CA GLY A 141 -17.37 -3.87 -3.83
C GLY A 141 -16.11 -4.67 -3.45
N ASN A 142 -15.22 -4.88 -4.41
CA ASN A 142 -13.90 -5.51 -4.23
C ASN A 142 -12.74 -4.56 -4.59
N ARG A 143 -13.01 -3.27 -4.79
CA ARG A 143 -12.02 -2.28 -5.20
C ARG A 143 -11.62 -1.38 -4.04
N ILE A 144 -10.32 -1.22 -3.87
CA ILE A 144 -9.71 -0.27 -2.94
C ILE A 144 -9.18 0.89 -3.79
N PHE A 145 -9.68 2.09 -3.51
CA PHE A 145 -9.27 3.33 -4.17
C PHE A 145 -8.43 4.13 -3.18
N PRO A 146 -7.09 4.17 -3.30
CA PRO A 146 -6.25 5.01 -2.45
C PRO A 146 -6.62 6.49 -2.59
N LEU A 147 -6.81 7.17 -1.47
CA LEU A 147 -7.18 8.59 -1.43
C LEU A 147 -6.09 9.45 -0.80
N LEU A 148 -5.44 8.97 0.26
CA LEU A 148 -4.24 9.60 0.82
C LEU A 148 -3.41 8.62 1.62
N ILE A 149 -2.20 9.02 1.98
CA ILE A 149 -1.37 8.31 2.96
C ILE A 149 -1.24 9.19 4.20
N ASP A 150 -1.55 8.64 5.37
CA ASP A 150 -1.12 9.18 6.64
C ASP A 150 0.20 8.51 7.05
N TYR A 151 1.30 9.21 6.83
CA TYR A 151 2.64 8.73 7.16
C TYR A 151 2.95 8.74 8.66
N HIS A 152 2.16 9.50 9.43
CA HIS A 152 2.51 9.91 10.80
C HIS A 152 1.51 9.42 11.85
N HIS A 153 0.41 8.79 11.42
CA HIS A 153 -0.70 8.33 12.27
C HIS A 153 -1.39 9.48 13.02
N LEU A 154 -1.64 10.59 12.33
CA LEU A 154 -2.27 11.81 12.88
C LEU A 154 -3.79 11.82 12.80
N GLY A 155 -4.41 10.87 12.09
CA GLY A 155 -5.87 10.67 12.14
C GLY A 155 -6.36 10.51 13.57
N TYR A 156 -5.65 9.73 14.38
CA TYR A 156 -5.95 9.52 15.79
C TYR A 156 -5.04 10.38 16.68
N SER A 157 -5.65 11.15 17.57
CA SER A 157 -4.94 11.99 18.51
C SER A 157 -4.35 11.12 19.63
N SER A 158 -3.03 11.07 19.77
CA SER A 158 -2.39 10.39 20.91
C SER A 158 -1.36 11.28 21.58
N GLU A 159 -1.66 11.71 22.82
CA GLU A 159 -0.78 12.52 23.66
C GLU A 159 0.63 11.91 23.83
N LYS A 160 0.75 10.57 23.82
CA LYS A 160 2.04 9.87 23.99
C LYS A 160 2.92 9.85 22.74
N TYR A 161 2.36 10.07 21.55
CA TYR A 161 3.07 9.89 20.27
C TYR A 161 3.10 11.15 19.40
N ASN A 162 2.32 12.19 19.75
CA ASN A 162 2.26 13.47 19.04
C ASN A 162 3.38 14.46 19.40
N GLN A 163 4.48 13.99 19.99
CA GLN A 163 5.58 14.88 20.42
C GLN A 163 6.41 15.41 19.26
N LYS A 164 6.33 14.78 18.08
CA LYS A 164 7.10 15.19 16.92
C LYS A 164 6.39 16.33 16.20
N ASP A 165 7.11 17.44 16.01
CA ASP A 165 6.59 18.61 15.30
C ASP A 165 6.61 18.39 13.78
N TYR A 166 5.56 17.74 13.27
CA TYR A 166 5.38 17.49 11.84
C TYR A 166 5.07 18.78 11.05
N LYS A 167 4.81 19.92 11.70
CA LYS A 167 4.53 21.18 11.00
C LYS A 167 5.74 21.73 10.25
N LYS A 168 6.95 21.29 10.60
CA LYS A 168 8.19 21.66 9.91
C LYS A 168 8.44 20.84 8.65
N TYR A 169 7.67 19.80 8.42
CA TYR A 169 7.79 18.96 7.24
C TYR A 169 7.09 19.64 6.07
N SER A 170 7.74 19.65 4.92
CA SER A 170 7.28 20.37 3.73
C SER A 170 7.49 19.60 2.43
N PHE A 171 8.02 18.37 2.50
CA PHE A 171 8.24 17.57 1.31
C PHE A 171 6.92 16.99 0.80
N CYS A 172 6.61 17.28 -0.46
CA CYS A 172 5.50 16.73 -1.23
C CYS A 172 6.05 15.96 -2.44
N PRO A 173 5.78 14.64 -2.55
CA PRO A 173 6.31 13.84 -3.67
C PRO A 173 5.82 14.31 -5.03
N ILE A 174 4.54 14.67 -5.14
CA ILE A 174 3.95 15.14 -6.39
C ILE A 174 4.63 16.43 -6.84
N GLU A 175 4.73 17.45 -5.98
CA GLU A 175 5.39 18.72 -6.33
C GLU A 175 6.88 18.56 -6.66
N LYS A 176 7.55 17.52 -6.13
CA LYS A 176 8.96 17.26 -6.39
C LYS A 176 9.19 16.56 -7.73
N TYR A 177 8.29 15.67 -8.13
CA TYR A 177 8.53 14.69 -9.20
C TYR A 177 7.60 14.79 -10.41
N LEU A 178 6.50 15.54 -10.33
CA LEU A 178 5.53 15.76 -11.40
C LEU A 178 5.23 17.25 -11.56
#